data_AF-A0A8S2XMY6-F1
#
_entry.id   AF-A0A8S2XMY6-F1
#
_cell.length_a   1.000
_cell.length_b   1.000
_cell.length_c   1.000
_cell.angle_alpha   90.00
_cell.angle_beta   90.00
_cell.angle_gamma   90.00
#
_symmetry.space_group_name_H-M   'P 1'
#
loop_
_entity.id
_entity.type
_entity.pdbx_description
1 polymer ?
#
loop_
_entity_poly.entity_id
_entity_poly.type
_entity_poly.pdbx_seq_one_letter_code
_entity_poly.pdbx_strand_id
1 'polypeptide(L)' 'MDELGSSIRHSNTNANVCCTSFFFGPSQTMFSIFYPIVRIDQPYTEIFRNFVYDNNETLDRSIRLLPWKHLHARK' A
#
# COMPACT_ATOMS: atom_id res chain seq x y z
N MET A 1 -7.53 -7.17 -2.91
CA MET A 1 -7.92 -6.71 -1.57
C MET A 1 -6.61 -6.51 -0.83
N ASP A 2 -6.33 -5.32 -0.28
CA ASP A 2 -5.11 -5.13 0.52
C ASP A 2 -5.12 -6.06 1.77
N GLU A 3 -3.98 -6.21 2.45
CA GLU A 3 -3.75 -7.15 3.57
C GLU A 3 -4.68 -6.88 4.76
N LEU A 4 -5.37 -5.73 4.76
CA LEU A 4 -6.13 -5.19 5.88
C LEU A 4 -7.60 -4.91 5.53
N GLY A 5 -8.07 -5.23 4.32
CA GLY A 5 -9.43 -4.91 3.86
C GLY A 5 -9.70 -3.40 3.68
N SER A 6 -8.67 -2.55 3.66
CA SER A 6 -8.79 -1.09 3.60
C SER A 6 -9.23 -0.54 2.24
N SER A 7 -9.46 -1.41 1.25
CA SER A 7 -9.85 -1.07 -0.13
C SER A 7 -8.88 -0.14 -0.85
N ILE A 8 -7.65 0.02 -0.34
CA ILE A 8 -6.62 0.87 -0.94
C ILE A 8 -6.04 0.16 -2.16
N ARG A 9 -5.93 0.91 -3.26
CA ARG A 9 -5.43 0.36 -4.53
C ARG A 9 -3.93 0.51 -4.64
N HIS A 10 -3.32 -0.50 -5.24
CA HIS A 10 -1.93 -0.43 -5.64
C HIS A 10 -1.76 0.51 -6.83
N SER A 11 -0.74 1.38 -6.81
CA SER A 11 -0.24 2.07 -8.00
C SER A 11 1.27 2.21 -7.96
N ASN A 12 1.92 2.01 -9.10
CA ASN A 12 3.35 2.23 -9.27
C ASN A 12 3.67 3.70 -9.58
N THR A 13 2.83 4.37 -10.35
CA THR A 13 3.09 5.71 -10.89
C THR A 13 2.35 6.80 -10.14
N ASN A 14 1.21 6.48 -9.54
CA ASN A 14 0.30 7.47 -8.96
C ASN A 14 0.18 7.30 -7.43
N ALA A 15 1.14 6.62 -6.78
CA ALA A 15 1.12 6.46 -5.34
C ALA A 15 1.19 7.83 -4.65
N ASN A 16 0.21 8.12 -3.81
CA ASN A 16 0.07 9.40 -3.10
C ASN A 16 0.16 9.25 -1.56
N VAL A 17 0.20 8.01 -1.06
CA VAL A 17 0.43 7.71 0.36
C VAL A 17 1.54 6.66 0.57
N CYS A 18 2.21 6.80 1.70
CA CYS A 18 3.08 5.78 2.28
C CYS A 18 2.45 5.14 3.51
N CYS A 19 2.96 3.97 3.90
CA CYS A 19 2.55 3.26 5.10
C CYS A 19 3.78 3.00 5.97
N THR A 20 3.64 3.21 7.28
CA THR A 20 4.66 2.85 8.26
C THR A 20 4.02 2.17 9.47
N SER A 21 4.82 1.37 10.16
CA SER A 21 4.41 0.77 11.43
C SER A 21 4.53 1.79 12.56
N PHE A 22 3.51 1.83 13.41
CA PHE A 22 3.52 2.62 14.63
C PHE A 22 3.17 1.74 15.82
N PHE A 23 4.04 1.71 16.81
CA PHE A 23 3.82 0.96 18.04
C PHE A 23 3.39 1.91 19.15
N PHE A 24 2.17 1.73 19.65
CA PHE A 24 1.66 2.48 20.77
C PHE A 24 1.91 1.70 22.07
N GLY A 25 2.98 2.09 22.77
CA GLY A 25 3.46 1.43 23.98
C GLY A 25 2.41 1.24 25.09
N PRO A 26 1.59 2.25 25.44
CA PRO A 26 0.64 2.14 26.56
C PRO A 26 -0.37 1.00 26.42
N SER A 27 -0.85 0.72 25.21
CA SER A 27 -1.76 -0.40 24.95
C SER A 27 -1.07 -1.61 24.29
N GLN A 28 0.25 -1.56 24.13
CA GLN A 28 1.04 -2.55 23.39
C GLN A 28 0.43 -2.91 22.02
N THR A 29 -0.11 -1.91 21.33
CA THR A 29 -0.81 -2.12 20.05
C THR A 29 0.04 -1.64 18.88
N MET A 30 0.08 -2.45 17.82
CA MET A 30 0.74 -2.10 16.57
C MET A 30 -0.30 -1.64 15.55
N PHE A 31 -0.03 -0.48 14.96
CA PHE A 31 -0.85 0.13 13.92
C PHE A 31 -0.07 0.21 12.62
N SER A 32 -0.79 0.13 11.51
CA SER A 32 -0.31 0.58 10.22
C SER A 32 -0.84 2.00 9.99
N ILE A 33 0.05 2.98 9.95
CA ILE A 33 -0.32 4.38 9.71
C ILE A 33 -0.09 4.70 8.24
N PHE A 34 -1.11 5.27 7.61
CA PHE A 34 -0.99 5.90 6.30
C PHE A 34 -0.68 7.37 6.45
N TYR A 35 0.27 7.86 5.65
CA TYR A 35 0.61 9.27 5.59
C TYR A 35 0.79 9.72 4.14
N PRO A 36 0.34 10.93 3.80
CA PRO A 36 0.49 11.47 2.46
C PRO A 36 1.97 11.77 2.14
N ILE A 37 2.39 11.43 0.92
CA ILE A 37 3.71 11.80 0.38
C ILE A 37 3.64 12.92 -0.66
N VAL A 38 2.42 13.27 -1.06
CA VAL A 38 2.11 14.44 -1.87
C VAL A 38 0.99 15.21 -1.18
N ARG A 39 0.88 16.50 -1.50
CA ARG A 39 -0.21 17.31 -0.98
C ARG A 39 -1.55 16.81 -1.53
N ILE A 40 -2.52 16.57 -0.64
CA ILE A 40 -3.88 16.14 -1.00
C ILE A 40 -4.81 17.33 -0.74
N ASP A 41 -5.11 18.10 -1.80
CA ASP A 41 -5.86 19.34 -1.69
C ASP A 41 -7.38 19.17 -1.80
N GLN A 42 -7.83 18.10 -2.47
CA GLN A 42 -9.25 17.86 -2.70
C GLN A 42 -9.82 16.84 -1.70
N PRO A 43 -11.00 17.12 -1.12
CA PRO A 43 -11.72 16.13 -0.34
C PRO A 43 -12.07 14.91 -1.21
N TYR A 44 -12.08 13.72 -0.62
CA TYR A 44 -12.39 12.45 -1.30
C TYR A 44 -11.42 12.05 -2.42
N THR A 45 -10.22 12.62 -2.46
CA THR A 45 -9.17 12.17 -3.39
C THR A 45 -8.89 10.68 -3.18
N GLU A 46 -8.92 9.90 -4.25
CA GLU A 46 -8.62 8.48 -4.18
C GLU A 46 -7.17 8.24 -3.75
N ILE A 47 -6.99 7.31 -2.82
CA ILE A 47 -5.70 7.00 -2.22
C ILE A 47 -5.08 5.79 -2.92
N PHE A 48 -3.85 5.97 -3.39
CA PHE A 48 -3.06 4.95 -4.04
C PHE A 48 -1.76 4.70 -3.28
N ARG A 49 -1.41 3.42 -3.16
CA ARG A 49 -0.23 2.97 -2.44
C ARG A 49 0.71 2.19 -3.36
N ASN A 50 2.00 2.45 -3.28
CA ASN A 50 2.98 1.49 -3.79
C ASN A 50 3.20 0.41 -2.73
N PHE A 51 2.85 -0.85 -3.00
CA PHE A 51 3.02 -1.93 -2.03
C PHE A 51 4.48 -2.37 -1.87
N VAL A 52 5.33 -2.03 -2.84
CA VAL A 52 6.74 -2.41 -2.85
C VAL A 52 7.59 -1.14 -2.97
N TYR A 53 7.65 -0.38 -1.88
CA TYR A 53 8.50 0.80 -1.76
C TYR A 53 9.98 0.46 -2.00
N ASP A 54 10.71 1.41 -2.59
CA ASP A 54 12.18 1.40 -2.75
C ASP A 54 12.80 0.16 -3.43
N ASN A 55 11.98 -0.63 -4.13
CA ASN A 55 12.44 -1.82 -4.84
C ASN A 55 12.33 -1.63 -6.36
N ASN A 56 13.46 -1.25 -6.95
CA ASN A 56 13.63 -1.06 -8.39
C ASN A 56 14.07 -2.34 -9.11
N GLU A 57 14.38 -3.44 -8.40
CA GLU A 57 14.73 -4.71 -9.04
C GLU A 57 13.48 -5.45 -9.52
N THR A 58 13.43 -5.74 -10.82
CA THR A 58 12.21 -6.18 -11.50
C THR A 58 11.69 -7.54 -11.01
N LEU A 59 12.57 -8.46 -10.61
CA LEU A 59 12.19 -9.81 -10.18
C LEU A 59 11.64 -9.85 -8.74
N ASP A 60 12.37 -9.30 -7.77
CA ASP A 60 11.92 -9.26 -6.36
C ASP A 60 10.61 -8.47 -6.23
N ARG A 61 10.51 -7.35 -6.95
CA ARG A 61 9.28 -6.59 -7.06
C ARG A 61 8.12 -7.43 -7.59
N SER A 62 8.34 -8.19 -8.66
CA SER A 62 7.31 -9.03 -9.27
C SER A 62 6.81 -10.10 -8.30
N ILE A 63 7.71 -10.72 -7.54
CA ILE A 63 7.39 -11.72 -6.52
C ILE A 63 6.55 -11.11 -5.40
N ARG A 64 6.99 -9.97 -4.84
CA ARG A 64 6.26 -9.26 -3.78
C ARG A 64 4.88 -8.76 -4.21
N LEU A 65 4.68 -8.52 -5.51
CA LEU A 65 3.40 -8.13 -6.08
C LEU A 65 2.45 -9.31 -6.35
N LEU A 66 2.92 -10.56 -6.32
CA LEU A 66 2.10 -11.74 -6.63
C LEU A 66 0.82 -11.84 -5.78
N PRO A 67 0.84 -11.61 -4.44
CA PRO A 67 -0.38 -11.71 -3.63
C PRO A 67 -1.48 -10.71 -4.04
N TRP A 68 -1.09 -9.64 -4.74
CA TRP A 68 -1.96 -8.52 -5.10
C TRP A 68 -2.39 -8.55 -6.56
N LYS A 69 -1.78 -9.40 -7.39
CA LYS A 69 -2.24 -9.64 -8.75
C LYS A 69 -3.53 -10.44 -8.66
N HIS A 70 -4.59 -9.94 -9.28
CA HIS A 70 -5.77 -10.75 -9.50
C HIS A 70 -5.37 -11.96 -10.34
N LEU A 71 -5.27 -13.12 -9.70
CA LEU A 71 -5.17 -14.39 -10.41
C LEU A 71 -6.47 -14.56 -11.19
N HIS A 72 -6.47 -14.23 -12.48
CA HIS A 72 -7.49 -14.65 -13.43
C HIS A 72 -7.40 -16.17 -13.70
N ALA A 73 -7.12 -16.98 -12.66
CA ALA A 73 -7.01 -18.42 -12.75
C ALA A 73 -8.40 -19.05 -12.60
N ARG A 74 -9.28 -18.77 -13.56
CA ARG A 74 -10.41 -19.63 -13.93
C ARG A 74 -10.63 -19.48 -15.44
N LYS A 75 -9.94 -20.32 -16.21
CA LYS A 75 -10.40 -20.80 -17.52
C LYS A 75 -10.52 -22.31 -17.40
#